data_AF-A0A2K6MZI1-F1
#
_entry.id   AF-A0A2K6MZI1-F1
#
_cell.length_a   1.000
_cell.length_b   1.000
_cell.length_c   1.000
_cell.angle_alpha   90.00
_cell.angle_beta   90.00
_cell.angle_gamma   90.00
#
_symmetry.space_group_name_H-M   'P 1'
#
loop_
_entity.id
_entity.type
_entity.pdbx_description
1 polymer ?
#
loop_
_entity_poly.entity_id
_entity_poly.type
_entity_poly.pdbx_seq_one_letter_code
_entity_poly.pdbx_strand_id
1 'polypeptide(L)'
;FFCLFVCFETEFHSVHDFEVRGDVVNGRNHQGPKRARESPDRKIFRGLEICCYGPFTNMPTDQLEWMVQLCGASVVKELSSFTLGTVSICCPVREEGHTIGQMCEAPVVTREWVLDSVALYQCQELDAYLIPQIPHSHY
;
A
#
# COMPACT_ATOMS: atom_id res chain seq x y z
N PHE A 1 -13.75 11.68 16.18
CA PHE A 1 -14.88 11.66 17.14
C PHE A 1 -14.48 12.19 18.51
N PHE A 2 -13.43 11.66 19.16
CA PHE A 2 -13.03 12.09 20.51
C PHE A 2 -12.54 13.55 20.59
N CYS A 3 -11.66 14.00 19.69
CA CYS A 3 -11.23 15.42 19.63
C CYS A 3 -12.42 16.39 19.46
N LEU A 4 -13.30 16.10 18.50
CA LEU A 4 -14.49 16.92 18.25
C LEU A 4 -15.42 16.99 19.46
N PHE A 5 -15.54 15.89 20.21
CA PHE A 5 -16.33 15.86 21.44
C PHE A 5 -15.69 16.71 22.55
N VAL A 6 -14.39 16.55 22.80
CA VAL A 6 -13.66 17.34 23.81
C VAL A 6 -13.65 18.83 23.49
N CYS A 7 -13.47 19.19 22.22
CA CYS A 7 -13.52 20.58 21.76
C CYS A 7 -14.93 21.19 21.86
N PHE A 8 -15.99 20.36 21.85
CA PHE A 8 -17.37 20.83 22.04
C PHE A 8 -17.69 21.09 23.52
N GLU A 9 -17.12 20.29 24.43
CA GLU A 9 -17.35 20.43 25.88
C GLU A 9 -16.47 21.49 26.55
N THR A 10 -15.34 21.85 25.94
CA THR A 10 -14.35 22.76 26.54
C THR A 10 -13.97 23.88 25.58
N GLU A 11 -12.70 23.92 25.18
CA GLU A 11 -12.11 24.89 24.26
C GLU A 11 -11.39 24.15 23.12
N PHE A 12 -10.91 24.88 22.10
CA PHE A 12 -10.22 24.26 20.98
C PHE A 12 -8.84 23.73 21.40
N HIS A 13 -8.64 22.41 21.34
CA HIS A 13 -7.36 21.76 21.63
C HIS A 13 -6.55 21.50 20.34
N SER A 14 -5.24 21.34 20.48
CA SER A 14 -4.36 21.00 19.36
C SER A 14 -4.71 19.62 18.79
N VAL A 15 -4.84 19.52 17.47
CA VAL A 15 -5.12 18.26 16.77
C VAL A 15 -4.03 17.21 17.02
N HIS A 16 -2.79 17.64 17.34
CA HIS A 16 -1.66 16.76 17.62
C HIS A 16 -1.87 15.90 18.88
N ASP A 17 -2.59 16.41 19.89
CA ASP A 17 -2.85 15.66 21.13
C ASP A 17 -3.81 14.48 20.91
N PHE A 18 -4.60 14.57 19.83
CA PHE A 18 -5.60 13.59 19.44
C PHE A 18 -5.24 12.87 18.14
N GLU A 19 -4.01 13.04 17.65
CA GLU A 19 -3.52 12.37 16.44
C GLU A 19 -3.61 10.84 16.63
N VAL A 20 -4.11 10.15 15.60
CA VAL A 20 -4.25 8.69 15.63
C VAL A 20 -2.87 8.05 15.71
N ARG A 21 -2.67 7.19 16.71
CA ARG A 21 -1.38 6.58 17.01
C ARG A 21 -1.21 5.19 16.43
N GLY A 22 -2.30 4.53 16.03
CA GLY A 22 -2.22 3.26 15.34
C GLY A 22 -3.57 2.64 15.03
N ASP A 23 -3.55 1.39 14.61
CA ASP A 23 -4.74 0.62 14.21
C ASP A 23 -4.74 -0.79 14.83
N VAL A 24 -5.79 -1.57 14.55
CA VAL A 24 -6.00 -2.90 15.12
C VAL A 24 -5.17 -4.00 14.47
N VAL A 25 -4.62 -3.76 13.28
CA VAL A 25 -3.87 -4.72 12.46
C VAL A 25 -2.37 -4.51 12.64
N ASN A 26 -1.89 -3.29 12.44
CA ASN A 26 -0.47 -2.91 12.41
C ASN A 26 0.07 -2.45 13.78
N GLY A 27 -0.78 -2.44 14.80
CA GLY A 27 -0.43 -2.15 16.19
C GLY A 27 -0.98 -0.81 16.70
N ARG A 28 -1.16 -0.71 18.01
CA ARG A 28 -1.90 0.41 18.63
C ARG A 28 -1.12 1.73 18.74
N ASN A 29 0.19 1.72 18.46
CA ASN A 29 1.05 2.89 18.70
C ASN A 29 2.20 3.01 17.68
N HIS A 30 1.98 2.62 16.43
CA HIS A 30 3.01 2.72 15.40
C HIS A 30 3.29 4.14 14.94
N GLN A 31 2.43 5.14 15.18
CA GLN A 31 2.66 6.56 14.80
C GLN A 31 2.78 6.78 13.28
N GLY A 32 2.09 5.97 12.48
CA GLY A 32 2.11 6.06 11.01
C GLY A 32 1.65 7.42 10.47
N PRO A 33 0.49 7.95 10.89
CA PRO A 33 0.02 9.27 10.45
C PRO A 33 1.00 10.40 10.76
N LYS A 34 1.61 10.36 11.96
CA LYS A 34 2.64 11.31 12.37
C LYS A 34 3.86 11.25 11.43
N ARG A 35 4.37 10.05 11.14
CA ARG A 35 5.48 9.86 10.19
C ARG A 35 5.16 10.41 8.80
N ALA A 36 3.95 10.13 8.31
CA ALA A 36 3.49 10.62 7.01
C ALA A 36 3.53 12.14 6.91
N ARG A 37 3.03 12.82 7.95
CA ARG A 37 3.01 14.28 8.04
C ARG A 37 4.42 14.88 8.13
N GLU A 38 5.34 14.22 8.83
CA GLU A 38 6.71 14.71 9.06
C GLU A 38 7.67 14.41 7.89
N SER A 39 7.26 13.57 6.92
CA SER A 39 8.15 13.08 5.85
C SER A 39 7.62 13.32 4.42
N PRO A 40 7.15 14.53 4.05
CA PRO A 40 6.54 14.76 2.73
C PRO A 40 7.49 14.50 1.55
N ASP A 41 8.80 14.74 1.74
CA ASP A 41 9.82 14.57 0.71
C ASP A 41 10.32 13.11 0.57
N ARG A 42 10.04 12.27 1.58
CA ARG A 42 10.50 10.88 1.68
C ARG A 42 9.33 9.92 1.50
N LYS A 43 8.77 9.95 0.30
CA LYS A 43 7.67 9.08 -0.11
C LYS A 43 8.11 7.60 -0.10
N ILE A 44 7.29 6.74 0.52
CA ILE A 44 7.63 5.34 0.82
C ILE A 44 7.75 4.43 -0.42
N PHE A 45 7.06 4.77 -1.51
CA PHE A 45 7.10 4.02 -2.77
C PHE A 45 7.83 4.76 -3.88
N ARG A 46 8.67 5.73 -3.51
CA ARG A 46 9.43 6.51 -4.50
C ARG A 46 10.31 5.59 -5.36
N GLY A 47 10.12 5.66 -6.68
CA GLY A 47 10.89 4.86 -7.64
C GLY A 47 10.40 3.42 -7.79
N LEU A 48 9.20 3.10 -7.26
CA LEU A 48 8.52 1.83 -7.53
C LEU A 48 7.48 2.01 -8.64
N GLU A 49 7.31 0.97 -9.45
CA GLU A 49 6.19 0.84 -10.38
C GLU A 49 5.22 -0.20 -9.82
N ILE A 50 3.96 0.19 -9.62
CA ILE A 50 2.95 -0.67 -9.01
C ILE A 50 1.81 -0.88 -9.99
N CYS A 51 1.50 -2.16 -10.28
CA CYS A 51 0.33 -2.56 -11.03
C CYS A 51 -0.71 -3.16 -10.08
N CYS A 52 -1.86 -2.51 -9.98
CA CYS A 52 -3.00 -2.99 -9.21
C CYS A 52 -3.87 -3.87 -10.12
N TYR A 53 -3.72 -5.20 -10.02
CA TYR A 53 -4.32 -6.13 -10.98
C TYR A 53 -5.60 -6.79 -10.46
N GLY A 54 -6.69 -6.58 -11.19
CA GLY A 54 -7.98 -7.22 -10.93
C GLY A 54 -8.96 -6.38 -10.10
N PRO A 55 -10.22 -6.85 -9.98
CA PRO A 55 -11.26 -6.14 -9.25
C PRO A 55 -11.06 -6.29 -7.74
N PHE A 56 -11.21 -5.19 -7.02
CA PHE A 56 -11.09 -5.15 -5.58
C PHE A 56 -12.44 -5.32 -4.89
N THR A 57 -12.48 -6.12 -3.83
CA THR A 57 -13.60 -6.16 -2.91
C THR A 57 -13.49 -4.97 -1.94
N ASN A 58 -14.57 -4.20 -1.80
CA ASN A 58 -14.75 -3.09 -0.86
C ASN A 58 -13.97 -1.78 -1.11
N MET A 59 -13.01 -1.74 -2.02
CA MET A 59 -12.26 -0.50 -2.37
C MET A 59 -11.97 -0.51 -3.87
N PRO A 60 -12.47 0.40 -4.70
CA PRO A 60 -12.26 0.31 -6.14
C PRO A 60 -10.79 0.55 -6.52
N THR A 61 -10.34 -0.05 -7.63
CA THR A 61 -8.92 -0.09 -8.06
C THR A 61 -8.28 1.29 -8.15
N ASP A 62 -9.02 2.25 -8.66
CA ASP A 62 -8.61 3.65 -8.80
C ASP A 62 -8.20 4.28 -7.45
N GLN A 63 -8.86 3.90 -6.35
CA GLN A 63 -8.52 4.41 -5.03
C GLN A 63 -7.20 3.82 -4.52
N LEU A 64 -6.94 2.55 -4.79
CA LEU A 64 -5.64 1.96 -4.44
C LEU A 64 -4.52 2.56 -5.29
N GLU A 65 -4.74 2.67 -6.60
CA GLU A 65 -3.83 3.33 -7.52
C GLU A 65 -3.50 4.75 -7.05
N TRP A 66 -4.52 5.50 -6.65
CA TRP A 66 -4.34 6.85 -6.15
C TRP A 66 -3.54 6.88 -4.84
N MET A 67 -3.79 5.93 -3.93
CA MET A 67 -3.05 5.82 -2.67
C MET A 67 -1.55 5.56 -2.89
N VAL A 68 -1.20 4.66 -3.80
CA VAL A 68 0.22 4.38 -4.11
C VAL A 68 0.89 5.55 -4.84
N GLN A 69 0.17 6.27 -5.70
CA GLN A 69 0.67 7.50 -6.35
C GLN A 69 0.97 8.61 -5.34
N LEU A 70 0.07 8.83 -4.37
CA LEU A 70 0.30 9.79 -3.28
C LEU A 70 1.56 9.42 -2.50
N CYS A 71 1.78 8.12 -2.29
CA CYS A 71 2.97 7.53 -1.67
C CYS A 71 4.20 7.43 -2.59
N GLY A 72 4.15 7.98 -3.81
CA GLY A 72 5.30 8.20 -4.68
C GLY A 72 5.59 7.14 -5.73
N ALA A 73 4.71 6.14 -5.85
CA ALA A 73 4.80 5.13 -6.90
C ALA A 73 4.35 5.68 -8.26
N SER A 74 4.85 5.06 -9.33
CA SER A 74 4.27 5.14 -10.66
C SER A 74 3.25 4.02 -10.83
N VAL A 75 2.03 4.33 -11.28
CA VAL A 75 1.00 3.31 -11.50
C VAL A 75 1.04 2.81 -12.92
N VAL A 76 1.06 1.48 -13.06
CA VAL A 76 1.07 0.79 -14.35
C VAL A 76 -0.26 0.05 -14.53
N LYS A 77 -0.94 0.30 -15.65
CA LYS A 77 -2.26 -0.29 -15.94
C LYS A 77 -2.20 -1.70 -16.50
N GLU A 78 -1.13 -2.03 -17.20
CA GLU A 78 -0.94 -3.32 -17.87
C GLU A 78 0.43 -3.90 -17.52
N LEU A 79 0.49 -5.21 -17.27
CA LEU A 79 1.73 -5.92 -16.93
C LEU A 79 2.82 -5.81 -18.02
N SER A 80 2.41 -5.58 -19.27
CA SER A 80 3.29 -5.36 -20.42
C SER A 80 3.95 -3.98 -20.45
N SER A 81 3.43 -3.03 -19.65
CA SER A 81 3.86 -1.63 -19.64
C SER A 81 4.89 -1.31 -18.56
N PHE A 82 5.44 -2.33 -17.91
CA PHE A 82 6.52 -2.11 -16.94
C PHE A 82 7.80 -1.63 -17.62
N THR A 83 8.45 -0.65 -17.00
CA THR A 83 9.69 -0.09 -17.49
C THR A 83 10.87 -0.95 -17.03
N LEU A 84 11.67 -1.43 -17.98
CA LEU A 84 12.86 -2.23 -17.68
C LEU A 84 13.86 -1.38 -16.87
N GLY A 85 14.12 -1.77 -15.61
CA GLY A 85 15.04 -1.09 -14.69
C GLY A 85 14.38 -0.43 -13.48
N THR A 86 13.06 -0.41 -13.40
CA THR A 86 12.30 -0.02 -12.19
C THR A 86 11.88 -1.26 -11.41
N VAL A 87 11.77 -1.15 -10.08
CA VAL A 87 11.19 -2.24 -9.27
C VAL A 87 9.68 -2.26 -9.50
N SER A 88 9.25 -3.20 -10.34
CA SER A 88 7.86 -3.46 -10.68
C SER A 88 7.23 -4.39 -9.64
N ILE A 89 6.06 -4.05 -9.13
CA ILE A 89 5.32 -4.85 -8.15
C ILE A 89 3.90 -5.05 -8.68
N CYS A 90 3.47 -6.31 -8.74
CA CYS A 90 2.11 -6.64 -9.10
C CYS A 90 1.30 -6.99 -7.84
N CYS A 91 0.15 -6.35 -7.68
CA CYS A 91 -0.73 -6.56 -6.54
C CYS A 91 -2.08 -7.16 -7.01
N PRO A 92 -2.22 -8.49 -7.08
CA PRO A 92 -3.51 -9.13 -7.28
C PRO A 92 -4.42 -9.02 -6.06
N VAL A 93 -5.69 -8.83 -6.35
CA VAL A 93 -6.70 -8.61 -5.31
C VAL A 93 -7.56 -9.84 -5.04
N ARG A 94 -7.58 -10.78 -5.97
CA ARG A 94 -8.21 -12.10 -5.80
C ARG A 94 -7.12 -13.16 -5.75
N GLU A 95 -7.37 -14.26 -5.04
CA GLU A 95 -6.46 -15.41 -4.93
C GLU A 95 -6.11 -16.10 -6.27
N GLU A 96 -6.65 -15.61 -7.38
CA GLU A 96 -6.22 -15.97 -8.74
C GLU A 96 -4.85 -15.35 -9.11
N GLY A 97 -4.01 -14.98 -8.13
CA GLY A 97 -2.64 -14.51 -8.34
C GLY A 97 -1.69 -15.57 -8.92
N HIS A 98 -2.11 -16.83 -8.96
CA HIS A 98 -1.31 -17.98 -9.40
C HIS A 98 -1.03 -17.99 -10.92
N THR A 99 -1.82 -17.27 -11.72
CA THR A 99 -1.64 -17.16 -13.18
C THR A 99 -0.90 -15.89 -13.60
N ILE A 100 -0.66 -14.95 -12.68
CA ILE A 100 -0.06 -13.64 -13.01
C ILE A 100 1.45 -13.73 -13.15
N GLY A 101 2.12 -14.57 -12.34
CA GLY A 101 3.56 -14.82 -12.51
C GLY A 101 3.92 -15.47 -13.84
N GLN A 102 2.94 -15.99 -14.59
CA GLN A 102 3.14 -16.44 -15.97
C GLN A 102 3.14 -15.29 -16.98
N MET A 103 2.55 -14.14 -16.61
CA MET A 103 2.40 -12.97 -17.48
C MET A 103 3.47 -11.89 -17.20
N CYS A 104 4.17 -11.96 -16.07
CA CYS A 104 5.16 -10.96 -15.67
C CYS A 104 6.23 -11.55 -14.73
N GLU A 105 7.50 -11.19 -14.92
CA GLU A 105 8.61 -11.53 -14.02
C GLU A 105 8.63 -10.69 -12.73
N ALA A 106 7.75 -9.70 -12.62
CA ALA A 106 7.66 -8.84 -11.45
C ALA A 106 7.17 -9.61 -10.21
N PRO A 107 7.71 -9.32 -9.00
CA PRO A 107 7.18 -9.87 -7.76
C PRO A 107 5.68 -9.58 -7.62
N VAL A 108 4.94 -10.65 -7.34
CA VAL A 108 3.50 -10.61 -7.11
C VAL A 108 3.26 -10.62 -5.60
N VAL A 109 2.72 -9.55 -5.05
CA VAL A 109 2.45 -9.40 -3.61
C VAL A 109 0.97 -9.26 -3.32
N THR A 110 0.54 -9.64 -2.12
CA THR A 110 -0.84 -9.39 -1.71
C THR A 110 -1.10 -7.90 -1.49
N ARG A 111 -2.38 -7.51 -1.51
CA ARG A 111 -2.80 -6.12 -1.24
C ARG A 111 -2.40 -5.62 0.14
N GLU A 112 -2.25 -6.52 1.10
CA GLU A 112 -1.87 -6.23 2.47
C GLU A 112 -0.49 -5.57 2.53
N TRP A 113 0.42 -5.88 1.58
CA TRP A 113 1.71 -5.20 1.49
C TRP A 113 1.56 -3.68 1.32
N VAL A 114 0.64 -3.24 0.44
CA VAL A 114 0.37 -1.82 0.23
C VAL A 114 -0.28 -1.22 1.47
N LEU A 115 -1.29 -1.89 2.02
CA LEU A 115 -2.07 -1.38 3.15
C LEU A 115 -1.21 -1.22 4.41
N ASP A 116 -0.39 -2.23 4.74
CA ASP A 116 0.48 -2.22 5.91
C ASP A 116 1.61 -1.20 5.72
N SER A 117 2.18 -1.11 4.51
CA SER A 117 3.19 -0.10 4.19
C SER A 117 2.67 1.33 4.37
N VAL A 118 1.43 1.59 3.95
CA VAL A 118 0.79 2.90 4.10
C VAL A 118 0.41 3.16 5.55
N ALA A 119 -0.18 2.19 6.25
CA ALA A 119 -0.58 2.32 7.66
C ALA A 119 0.62 2.65 8.56
N LEU A 120 1.76 2.01 8.31
CA LEU A 120 3.02 2.27 9.01
C LEU A 120 3.80 3.43 8.40
N TYR A 121 3.40 3.97 7.25
CA TYR A 121 4.19 4.92 6.47
C TYR A 121 5.66 4.49 6.37
N GLN A 122 5.87 3.22 6.00
CA GLN A 122 7.16 2.60 5.81
C GLN A 122 7.03 1.49 4.77
N CYS A 123 7.89 1.49 3.75
CA CYS A 123 7.92 0.42 2.75
C CYS A 123 8.25 -0.92 3.44
N GLN A 124 7.29 -1.86 3.44
CA GLN A 124 7.49 -3.19 4.01
C GLN A 124 8.33 -4.07 3.07
N GLU A 125 9.02 -5.05 3.64
CA GLU A 125 9.71 -6.06 2.84
C GLU A 125 8.71 -6.95 2.10
N LEU A 126 9.03 -7.31 0.85
CA LEU A 126 8.10 -8.02 -0.02
C LEU A 126 7.92 -9.49 0.42
N ASP A 127 8.95 -10.10 0.98
CA ASP A 127 9.03 -11.56 1.23
C ASP A 127 7.85 -12.11 2.05
N ALA A 128 7.37 -11.35 3.03
CA ALA A 128 6.24 -11.75 3.88
C ALA A 128 4.88 -11.71 3.15
N TYR A 129 4.83 -11.06 1.99
CA TYR A 129 3.61 -10.79 1.22
C TYR A 129 3.65 -11.39 -0.19
N LEU A 130 4.74 -12.07 -0.57
CA LEU A 130 4.86 -12.71 -1.87
C LEU A 130 3.82 -13.81 -2.01
N ILE A 131 3.11 -13.80 -3.14
CA ILE A 131 2.20 -14.86 -3.53
C ILE A 131 3.02 -15.91 -4.29
N PRO A 132 3.09 -17.17 -3.82
CA PRO A 132 3.80 -18.23 -4.51
C PRO A 132 3.31 -18.37 -5.95
N GLN A 133 4.23 -18.20 -6.90
CA GLN A 133 3.96 -18.41 -8.31
C GLN A 133 4.27 -19.86 -8.66
N ILE A 134 3.38 -20.52 -9.42
CA ILE A 134 3.63 -21.87 -9.92
C ILE A 134 4.61 -21.74 -11.09
N PRO A 135 5.85 -22.27 -11.00
CA PRO A 135 6.76 -22.24 -12.13
C PRO A 135 6.17 -23.05 -13.27
N HIS A 136 6.34 -22.58 -14.52
CA HIS A 136 6.02 -23.39 -15.69
C HIS A 136 6.77 -24.72 -15.61
N SER A 137 6.05 -25.81 -15.31
CA SER A 137 6.53 -27.15 -15.62
C SER A 137 6.52 -27.24 -17.14
N HIS A 138 7.70 -27.08 -17.75
CA HIS A 138 7.92 -27.40 -19.16
C HIS A 138 7.47 -28.86 -19.39
N TYR A 139 6.36 -29.04 -20.11
CA TYR A 139 5.97 -30.30 -20.74
C TYR A 139 6.23 -30.18 -22.24
#